data_AF-A0A832PDV4-F1
#
_entry.id   AF-A0A832PDV4-F1
#
_cell.length_a   1.000
_cell.length_b   1.000
_cell.length_c   1.000
_cell.angle_alpha   90.00
_cell.angle_beta   90.00
_cell.angle_gamma   90.00
#
_symmetry.space_group_name_H-M   'P 1'
#
loop_
_entity.id
_entity.type
_entity.pdbx_description
1 polymer ?
#
loop_
_entity_poly.entity_id
_entity_poly.type
_entity_poly.pdbx_seq_one_letter_code
_entity_poly.pdbx_strand_id
1 'polypeptide(L)' 'MLAYKAENAGKRVLKVNPRGTSKGLTYKDPYRDYISANRILDSGLGQPPSPRETPYSASPAVVAGQVSSLKQEAPPIKEG' A
#
# COMPACT_ATOMS: atom_id res chain seq x y z
N MET A 1 0.27 14.21 23.13
CA MET A 1 1.23 15.34 23.10
C MET A 1 1.88 15.58 21.74
N LEU A 2 2.21 14.54 20.95
CA LEU A 2 2.89 14.70 19.66
C LEU A 2 2.08 15.52 18.63
N ALA A 3 0.78 15.22 18.47
CA ALA A 3 -0.09 15.94 17.54
C ALA A 3 -0.15 17.45 17.86
N TYR A 4 -0.37 17.81 19.12
CA TYR A 4 -0.35 19.18 19.60
C TYR A 4 0.98 19.92 19.30
N LYS A 5 2.12 19.28 19.56
CA LYS A 5 3.44 19.87 19.26
C LYS A 5 3.70 19.99 17.76
N ALA A 6 3.24 19.03 16.97
CA ALA A 6 3.37 19.08 15.51
C ALA A 6 2.54 20.22 14.93
N GLU A 7 1.30 20.37 15.38
CA GLU A 7 0.39 21.45 14.98
C GLU A 7 0.98 22.83 15.30
N ASN A 8 1.51 23.01 16.52
CA ASN A 8 2.22 24.24 16.90
C ASN A 8 3.44 24.53 16.01
N ALA A 9 4.06 23.51 15.41
CA ALA A 9 5.18 23.64 14.48
C ALA A 9 4.76 23.71 13.01
N GLY A 10 3.46 23.84 12.70
CA GLY A 10 2.93 23.85 11.33
C GLY A 10 3.04 22.50 10.61
N LYS A 11 3.18 21.40 11.37
CA LYS A 11 3.30 20.03 10.86
C LYS A 11 2.04 19.22 11.13
N ARG A 12 1.79 18.22 10.29
CA ARG A 12 0.67 17.27 10.44
C ARG A 12 1.18 15.91 10.89
N VAL A 13 0.46 15.27 11.80
CA VAL A 13 0.71 13.87 12.18
C VAL A 13 -0.24 12.99 11.38
N LEU A 14 0.32 12.04 10.63
CA LEU A 14 -0.45 11.05 9.89
C LEU A 14 -0.41 9.71 10.63
N LYS A 15 -1.58 9.08 10.74
CA LYS A 15 -1.68 7.72 11.29
C LYS A 15 -1.55 6.73 10.14
N VAL A 16 -0.50 5.91 10.17
CA VAL A 16 -0.27 4.85 9.18
C VAL A 16 -0.55 3.47 9.77
N ASN A 17 -0.74 2.47 8.91
CA ASN A 17 -0.84 1.08 9.33
C ASN A 17 0.56 0.55 9.70
N PRO A 18 0.81 0.11 10.95
CA PRO A 18 2.13 -0.34 11.38
C PRO A 18 2.49 -1.75 10.90
N ARG A 19 1.59 -2.46 10.22
CA ARG A 19 1.74 -3.90 9.96
C ARG A 19 2.96 -4.20 9.08
N GLY A 20 3.92 -4.91 9.66
CA GLY A 20 5.08 -5.46 8.93
C GLY A 20 6.31 -4.56 8.86
N THR A 21 6.31 -3.40 9.52
CA THR A 21 7.45 -2.46 9.52
C THR A 21 8.72 -3.07 10.11
N SER A 22 8.60 -3.90 11.15
CA SER A 22 9.71 -4.62 11.79
C SER A 22 9.89 -6.07 11.32
N LYS A 23 9.10 -6.54 10.34
CA LYS A 23 9.20 -7.92 9.85
C LYS A 23 10.56 -8.15 9.18
N GLY A 24 11.19 -9.27 9.51
CA GLY A 24 12.51 -9.67 9.02
C GLY A 24 13.69 -9.06 9.81
N LEU A 25 13.42 -8.23 10.83
CA LEU A 25 14.46 -7.62 11.67
C LEU A 25 14.50 -8.31 13.02
N THR A 26 15.69 -8.74 13.46
CA THR A 26 15.90 -9.30 14.79
C THR A 26 15.90 -8.20 15.84
N TYR A 27 15.40 -8.47 17.05
CA TYR A 27 15.47 -7.49 18.17
C TYR A 27 16.89 -7.06 18.55
N LYS A 28 17.91 -7.85 18.18
CA LYS A 28 19.32 -7.55 18.41
C LYS A 28 19.94 -6.65 17.33
N ASP A 29 19.20 -6.39 16.24
CA ASP A 29 19.68 -5.50 15.18
C ASP A 29 19.72 -4.06 15.71
N PRO A 30 20.91 -3.43 15.79
CA PRO A 30 21.05 -2.07 16.31
C PRO A 30 20.32 -1.03 15.45
N TYR A 31 19.98 -1.34 14.20
CA TYR A 31 19.30 -0.45 13.27
C TYR A 31 17.81 -0.77 13.11
N ARG A 32 17.26 -1.71 13.87
CA ARG A 32 15.86 -2.15 13.74
C ARG A 32 14.86 -1.00 13.76
N ASP A 33 15.04 -0.08 14.71
CA ASP A 33 14.11 1.03 14.90
C ASP A 33 14.27 2.08 13.81
N TYR A 34 15.52 2.36 13.40
CA TYR A 34 15.81 3.25 12.28
C TYR A 34 15.18 2.73 10.97
N ILE A 35 15.37 1.45 10.64
CA ILE A 35 14.79 0.83 9.45
C ILE A 35 13.26 0.82 9.53
N SER A 36 12.69 0.52 10.70
CA SER A 36 11.24 0.51 10.89
C SER A 36 10.63 1.91 10.74
N ALA A 37 11.32 2.96 11.21
CA ALA A 37 10.89 4.35 11.07
C ALA A 37 10.90 4.82 9.61
N ASN A 38 11.93 4.45 8.83
CA ASN A 38 11.98 4.76 7.40
C ASN A 38 10.84 4.07 6.64
N ARG A 39 10.55 2.78 6.93
CA ARG A 39 9.41 2.06 6.32
C ARG A 39 8.06 2.71 6.64
N ILE A 40 7.91 3.29 7.84
CA ILE A 40 6.72 4.05 8.25
C ILE A 40 6.62 5.36 7.47
N LEU A 41 7.74 6.07 7.30
CA LEU A 41 7.80 7.30 6.52
C LEU A 41 7.37 7.05 5.07
N ASP A 42 7.94 6.03 4.42
CA ASP A 42 7.61 5.67 3.03
C ASP A 42 6.12 5.35 2.88
N SER A 43 5.56 4.58 3.81
CA SER A 43 4.13 4.26 3.83
C SER A 43 3.24 5.50 4.03
N GLY A 44 3.71 6.47 4.82
CA GLY A 44 3.00 7.72 5.10
C GLY A 44 3.04 8.73 3.94
N LEU A 45 4.04 8.62 3.06
CA LEU A 45 4.17 9.44 1.85
C LEU A 45 3.30 8.95 0.69
N GLY A 46 2.50 7.90 0.90
CA GLY A 46 1.67 7.30 -0.14
C GLY A 46 2.48 6.54 -1.20
N GLN A 47 3.75 6.24 -0.93
CA GLN A 47 4.47 5.29 -1.76
C GLN A 47 3.82 3.91 -1.57
N PRO A 48 3.54 3.19 -2.66
CA PRO A 48 3.07 1.83 -2.54
C PRO A 48 4.11 1.06 -1.71
N PRO A 49 3.70 0.31 -0.69
CA PRO A 49 4.63 -0.56 0.01
C PRO A 49 5.34 -1.40 -1.06
N SER A 50 6.67 -1.44 -1.03
CA SER A 50 7.49 -2.26 -1.92
C SER A 50 6.78 -3.59 -2.19
N PRO A 51 6.62 -4.04 -3.45
CA PRO A 51 5.77 -5.18 -3.81
C PRO A 51 6.04 -6.33 -2.85
N ARG A 52 5.09 -6.52 -1.94
CA ARG A 52 5.16 -7.60 -0.98
C ARG A 52 4.44 -8.75 -1.63
N GLU A 53 5.03 -9.93 -1.55
CA GLU A 53 4.37 -11.19 -1.84
C GLU A 53 3.22 -11.37 -0.85
N THR A 54 2.12 -10.65 -1.06
CA THR A 54 0.81 -11.21 -0.77
C THR A 54 0.70 -12.36 -1.78
N PRO A 55 0.44 -13.61 -1.37
CA PRO A 55 -0.10 -14.56 -2.32
C PRO A 55 -1.38 -13.90 -2.82
N TYR A 56 -1.30 -13.31 -4.02
CA TYR A 56 -2.46 -12.92 -4.78
C TYR A 56 -3.23 -14.22 -4.90
N SER A 57 -4.31 -14.38 -4.14
CA SER A 57 -5.28 -15.41 -4.46
C SER A 57 -5.91 -14.94 -5.77
N ALA A 58 -5.23 -15.21 -6.88
CA ALA A 58 -5.88 -15.25 -8.16
C ALA A 58 -7.03 -16.24 -7.97
N SER A 59 -8.26 -15.75 -7.99
CA SER A 59 -9.42 -16.63 -8.05
C SER A 59 -9.16 -17.59 -9.23
N PRO A 60 -9.30 -18.91 -9.04
CA PRO A 60 -8.86 -19.90 -10.02
C PRO A 60 -9.47 -19.72 -11.42
N ALA A 61 -10.56 -18.95 -11.54
CA ALA A 61 -11.19 -18.58 -12.80
C ALA A 61 -10.27 -17.81 -13.77
N VAL A 62 -9.36 -16.96 -13.29
CA VAL A 62 -8.46 -16.18 -14.17
C VAL A 62 -7.33 -17.06 -14.75
N VAL A 63 -6.88 -18.07 -13.99
CA VAL A 63 -5.81 -19.00 -14.41
C VAL A 63 -6.34 -20.08 -15.35
N ALA A 64 -7.63 -20.46 -15.24
CA ALA A 64 -8.23 -21.52 -16.05
C ALA A 64 -8.61 -21.10 -17.49
N GLY A 65 -8.25 -19.90 -17.94
CA GLY A 65 -8.43 -19.51 -19.35
C GLY A 65 -9.89 -19.46 -19.84
N GLN A 66 -10.88 -19.45 -18.94
CA GLN A 66 -12.28 -19.26 -19.30
C GLN A 66 -12.65 -17.79 -19.20
N VAL A 67 -12.15 -17.00 -20.16
CA VAL A 67 -12.75 -15.70 -20.47
C VAL A 67 -13.95 -16.01 -21.37
N SER A 68 -15.17 -15.94 -20.84
CA SER A 68 -16.33 -15.80 -21.72
C SER A 68 -16.14 -14.48 -22.47
N SER A 69 -16.08 -14.58 -23.80
CA SER A 69 -15.85 -13.44 -24.69
C SER A 69 -17.03 -12.48 -24.55
N LEU A 70 -16.92 -11.50 -23.65
CA LEU A 70 -17.83 -10.37 -23.62
C LEU A 70 -17.53 -9.55 -24.88
N LYS A 71 -18.46 -9.59 -25.84
CA LYS A 71 -18.40 -8.72 -27.01
C LYS A 71 -18.40 -7.28 -26.52
N GLN A 72 -17.26 -6.62 -26.63
CA GLN A 72 -17.13 -5.19 -26.40
C GLN A 72 -17.81 -4.49 -27.56
N GLU A 73 -19.09 -4.19 -27.43
CA GLU A 73 -19.81 -3.37 -28.41
C GLU A 73 -19.51 -1.89 -28.12
N ALA A 74 -19.16 -1.15 -29.17
CA ALA A 74 -18.87 0.28 -29.05
C ALA A 74 -20.16 1.05 -28.70
N PRO A 75 -20.11 2.05 -27.80
CA PRO A 75 -21.28 2.85 -27.47
C PRO A 75 -21.76 3.62 -28.72
N PRO A 76 -23.08 3.79 -28.92
CA PRO A 76 -23.62 4.44 -30.11
C PRO A 76 -23.28 5.94 -30.11
N ILE A 77 -22.78 6.41 -31.24
CA ILE A 77 -22.57 7.83 -31.53
C ILE A 77 -23.96 8.41 -31.81
N LYS A 78 -24.40 9.40 -31.01
CA LYS A 78 -25.61 10.16 -31.31
C LYS A 78 -25.25 11.27 -32.29
N GLU A 79 -25.75 11.19 -33.52
CA GLU A 79 -25.80 12.33 -34.45
C GLU A 79 -27.21 12.93 -34.40
N GLY A 80 -27.28 14.26 -34.24
CA GLY A 80 -28.42 15.12 -34.59
C GLY A 80 -29.59 15.13 -33.62
#